data_AF-A0A537VYJ3-F1
#
_entry.id   AF-A0A537VYJ3-F1
#
_cell.length_a   1.000
_cell.length_b   1.000
_cell.length_c   1.000
_cell.angle_alpha   90.00
_cell.angle_beta   90.00
_cell.angle_gamma   90.00
#
_symmetry.space_group_name_H-M   'P 1'
#
loop_
_entity.id
_entity.type
_entity.pdbx_description
1 polymer ?
#
loop_
_entity_poly.entity_id
_entity_poly.type
_entity_poly.pdbx_seq_one_letter_code
_entity_poly.pdbx_strand_id
1 'polypeptide(L)'
;MRRPEHRLLLAAALAVLAASIATAAMAAGPPYPSPVSGQRVDDTADVLSGATEAQAEAIIQRIEERSAAQVVVYTQVKPDSNTEAAAEADARALIDQWEIGRKGFDDSMVVFLDLDESRCHGQAQLYAGSGFRAAFMTDADRQSVFDNEMVPHLRDCDMDGAVLAALDAADQATTPENAGRLEFARQLNAVLGFGGILLGALLIVWWLWNWLRFGRDPVYTDDASIYMPAPPAQLTPATAALIMEGRATRRALTTALLDLASRGELAFRHDAGILGFGAKVGLQVTQPDEKDVHQQLIRRSPLGPAEKSALEKLSDLAATHPDNYIEPTDLLDFGKSVGDFNDRLENGAVAGGWYGRKPSSVINRWRALGISELVVAGGAFWAAIQLPSDGLTVAAIGLGVAGAATLFGSQWMPAVTQTGSMVRAWLFAYRRTLQKTLEQSRSMDEVVASKAVPWVETPDQALVWGVALGLHRDVERVLERTAEDDRKGLAATVWYPAWYASGSGGGGGGSAGGGGGLMAGSAIPSFGGMFAALGTIGNSPSSSGGFGGGGSSGGGGAGGSF
;
A
#
# COMPACT_ATOMS: atom_id res chain seq x y z
N MET A 1 20.66 -42.32 -87.39
CA MET A 1 20.31 -41.66 -86.12
C MET A 1 20.15 -40.17 -86.38
N ARG A 2 18.94 -39.63 -86.15
CA ARG A 2 18.53 -38.23 -86.42
C ARG A 2 18.76 -37.36 -85.16
N ARG A 3 19.18 -36.10 -85.38
CA ARG A 3 19.12 -34.91 -84.48
C ARG A 3 17.69 -34.66 -83.94
N PRO A 4 17.36 -33.72 -83.01
CA PRO A 4 18.08 -32.49 -82.56
C PRO A 4 18.04 -32.24 -81.02
N GLU A 5 18.84 -31.40 -80.36
CA GLU A 5 19.13 -29.96 -80.49
C GLU A 5 17.92 -29.01 -80.31
N HIS A 6 17.32 -28.94 -79.12
CA HIS A 6 16.38 -27.86 -78.74
C HIS A 6 16.31 -27.52 -77.22
N ARG A 7 17.31 -27.86 -76.41
CA ARG A 7 17.25 -27.58 -74.95
C ARG A 7 18.23 -26.53 -74.43
N LEU A 8 19.08 -25.97 -75.30
CA LEU A 8 20.12 -25.01 -74.90
C LEU A 8 19.82 -23.55 -75.27
N LEU A 9 18.69 -23.25 -75.92
CA LEU A 9 18.33 -21.87 -76.32
C LEU A 9 17.18 -21.24 -75.51
N LEU A 10 16.61 -21.95 -74.52
CA LEU A 10 15.52 -21.42 -73.68
C LEU A 10 15.95 -21.02 -72.25
N ALA A 11 17.15 -21.40 -71.81
CA ALA A 11 17.71 -20.96 -70.52
C ALA A 11 18.54 -19.67 -70.64
N ALA A 12 18.96 -19.29 -71.85
CA ALA A 12 19.74 -18.07 -72.11
C ALA A 12 18.88 -16.84 -72.45
N ALA A 13 17.55 -17.02 -72.65
CA ALA A 13 16.62 -15.93 -72.90
C ALA A 13 15.92 -15.39 -71.64
N LEU A 14 16.10 -16.03 -70.48
CA LEU A 14 15.57 -15.55 -69.19
C LEU A 14 16.62 -14.89 -68.28
N ALA A 15 17.89 -14.86 -68.70
CA ALA A 15 18.99 -14.24 -67.94
C ALA A 15 19.38 -12.84 -68.45
N VAL A 16 18.72 -12.33 -69.50
CA VAL A 16 18.91 -10.96 -70.03
C VAL A 16 17.73 -10.03 -69.69
N LEU A 17 16.72 -10.53 -68.96
CA LEU A 17 15.59 -9.73 -68.47
C LEU A 17 15.49 -9.70 -66.93
N ALA A 18 16.65 -9.69 -66.26
CA ALA A 18 16.78 -9.51 -64.81
C ALA A 18 17.81 -8.42 -64.45
N ALA A 19 17.99 -7.45 -65.35
CA ALA A 19 18.66 -6.18 -65.08
C ALA A 19 17.65 -5.02 -65.18
N SER A 20 16.40 -5.28 -64.78
CA SER A 20 15.42 -4.24 -64.48
C SER A 20 15.77 -3.73 -63.09
N ILE A 21 16.47 -2.60 -63.05
CA ILE A 21 16.62 -1.76 -61.86
C ILE A 21 15.20 -1.49 -61.35
N ALA A 22 14.78 -2.21 -60.32
CA ALA A 22 13.63 -1.84 -59.53
C ALA A 22 14.07 -0.68 -58.64
N THR A 23 14.00 0.54 -59.18
CA THR A 23 13.80 1.73 -58.36
C THR A 23 12.47 1.51 -57.64
N ALA A 24 12.53 0.89 -56.47
CA ALA A 24 11.44 0.97 -55.52
C ALA A 24 11.29 2.45 -55.18
N ALA A 25 10.27 3.09 -55.74
CA ALA A 25 9.79 4.37 -55.21
C ALA A 25 9.33 4.07 -53.78
N MET A 26 10.21 4.33 -52.81
CA MET A 26 9.85 4.25 -51.40
C MET A 26 8.74 5.27 -51.18
N ALA A 27 7.66 4.83 -50.52
CA ALA A 27 6.58 5.72 -50.16
C ALA A 27 7.12 6.78 -49.19
N ALA A 28 6.78 8.05 -49.42
CA ALA A 28 7.14 9.12 -48.51
C ALA A 28 6.44 8.95 -47.15
N GLY A 29 7.17 9.18 -46.06
CA GLY A 29 6.73 8.89 -44.70
C GLY A 29 7.19 7.51 -44.15
N PRO A 30 6.76 7.14 -42.93
CA PRO A 30 7.25 5.94 -42.27
C PRO A 30 6.86 4.64 -43.02
N PRO A 31 7.77 3.68 -43.19
CA PRO A 31 9.16 3.69 -42.72
C PRO A 31 10.09 4.48 -43.64
N TYR A 32 10.91 5.34 -43.03
CA TYR A 32 11.96 6.09 -43.74
C TYR A 32 13.08 5.16 -44.24
N PRO A 33 13.82 5.55 -45.29
CA PRO A 33 15.04 4.86 -45.71
C PRO A 33 16.01 4.68 -44.53
N SER A 34 16.88 3.67 -44.59
CA SER A 34 17.93 3.54 -43.57
C SER A 34 18.96 4.66 -43.74
N PRO A 35 19.40 5.31 -42.66
CA PRO A 35 20.35 6.40 -42.74
C PRO A 35 21.69 5.92 -43.31
N VAL A 36 22.26 6.71 -44.21
CA VAL A 36 23.58 6.44 -44.77
C VAL A 36 24.64 6.91 -43.77
N SER A 37 25.60 6.03 -43.44
CA SER A 37 26.63 6.37 -42.46
C SER A 37 27.50 7.54 -42.94
N GLY A 38 27.53 8.61 -42.15
CA GLY A 38 28.31 9.82 -42.44
C GLY A 38 27.59 10.86 -43.29
N GLN A 39 26.36 10.59 -43.72
CA GLN A 39 25.48 11.56 -44.37
C GLN A 39 24.53 12.17 -43.33
N ARG A 40 24.22 13.46 -43.48
CA ARG A 40 23.38 14.27 -42.57
C ARG A 40 22.26 15.00 -43.31
N VAL A 41 22.38 15.15 -44.62
CA VAL A 41 21.39 15.72 -45.51
C VAL A 41 20.91 14.63 -46.45
N ASP A 42 19.62 14.29 -46.31
CA ASP A 42 18.92 13.35 -47.18
C ASP A 42 17.89 14.12 -48.01
N ASP A 43 18.27 14.50 -49.23
CA ASP A 43 17.39 15.18 -50.18
C ASP A 43 16.63 14.17 -51.06
N THR A 44 15.56 13.56 -50.53
CA THR A 44 14.76 12.61 -51.32
C THR A 44 13.82 13.30 -52.31
N ALA A 45 13.58 14.60 -52.13
CA ALA A 45 12.74 15.40 -53.01
C ALA A 45 13.50 15.97 -54.24
N ASP A 46 14.84 15.92 -54.24
CA ASP A 46 15.71 16.47 -55.28
C ASP A 46 15.40 17.96 -55.51
N VAL A 47 15.51 18.74 -54.43
CA VAL A 47 15.19 20.18 -54.34
C VAL A 47 16.35 21.05 -53.89
N LEU A 48 17.41 20.45 -53.33
CA LEU A 48 18.60 21.14 -52.89
C LEU A 48 19.67 21.08 -53.97
N SER A 49 20.44 22.16 -54.12
CA SER A 49 21.61 22.13 -54.99
C SER A 49 22.74 21.31 -54.35
N GLY A 50 23.54 20.61 -55.16
CA GLY A 50 24.70 19.87 -54.62
C GLY A 50 25.75 20.76 -53.92
N ALA A 51 25.75 22.07 -54.19
CA ALA A 51 26.56 23.03 -53.42
C ALA A 51 25.98 23.29 -52.03
N THR A 52 24.65 23.38 -51.94
CA THR A 52 23.90 23.53 -50.68
C THR A 52 24.05 22.30 -49.80
N GLU A 53 23.91 21.10 -50.36
CA GLU A 53 24.13 19.84 -49.63
C GLU A 53 25.53 19.84 -49.01
N ALA A 54 26.57 20.07 -49.82
CA ALA A 54 27.95 20.12 -49.32
C ALA A 54 28.17 21.19 -48.24
N GLN A 55 27.51 22.34 -48.35
CA GLN A 55 27.58 23.40 -47.35
C GLN A 55 26.84 23.03 -46.06
N ALA A 56 25.65 22.43 -46.17
CA ALA A 56 24.84 21.97 -45.06
C ALA A 56 25.57 20.88 -44.27
N GLU A 57 26.16 19.87 -44.94
CA GLU A 57 27.02 18.85 -44.32
C GLU A 57 28.15 19.49 -43.53
N ALA A 58 28.83 20.49 -44.10
CA ALA A 58 29.94 21.15 -43.44
C ALA A 58 29.50 21.95 -42.19
N ILE A 59 28.32 22.57 -42.22
CA ILE A 59 27.77 23.28 -41.04
C ILE A 59 27.41 22.27 -39.95
N ILE A 60 26.67 21.21 -40.31
CA ILE A 60 26.24 20.16 -39.38
C ILE A 60 27.44 19.49 -38.73
N GLN A 61 28.48 19.18 -39.51
CA GLN A 61 29.70 18.58 -38.97
C GLN A 61 30.37 19.50 -37.93
N ARG A 62 30.41 20.82 -38.16
CA ARG A 62 30.95 21.76 -37.16
C ARG A 62 30.11 21.82 -35.89
N ILE A 63 28.79 21.76 -36.01
CA ILE A 63 27.87 21.72 -34.86
C ILE A 63 28.16 20.48 -34.01
N GLU A 64 28.31 19.33 -34.66
CA GLU A 64 28.61 18.06 -33.99
C GLU A 64 29.98 18.06 -33.33
N GLU A 65 31.02 18.53 -34.02
CA GLU A 65 32.37 18.62 -33.45
C GLU A 65 32.44 19.55 -32.24
N ARG A 66 31.64 20.63 -32.22
CA ARG A 66 31.67 21.65 -31.16
C ARG A 66 30.77 21.34 -29.97
N SER A 67 29.57 20.82 -30.22
CA SER A 67 28.51 20.67 -29.22
C SER A 67 28.05 19.23 -29.02
N ALA A 68 28.49 18.32 -29.90
CA ALA A 68 28.02 16.94 -30.01
C ALA A 68 26.51 16.75 -30.27
N ALA A 69 25.78 17.85 -30.51
CA ALA A 69 24.39 17.83 -30.95
C ALA A 69 24.29 17.35 -32.40
N GLN A 70 23.33 16.47 -32.67
CA GLN A 70 23.16 15.84 -33.99
C GLN A 70 22.05 16.55 -34.76
N VAL A 71 22.40 17.15 -35.89
CA VAL A 71 21.45 17.85 -36.75
C VAL A 71 21.31 17.08 -38.07
N VAL A 72 20.09 16.90 -38.55
CA VAL A 72 19.81 16.22 -39.82
C VAL A 72 18.87 17.09 -40.67
N VAL A 73 19.08 17.12 -41.97
CA VAL A 73 18.15 17.71 -42.93
C VAL A 73 17.51 16.57 -43.71
N TYR A 74 16.18 16.58 -43.80
CA TYR A 74 15.44 15.58 -44.54
C TYR A 74 14.36 16.26 -45.37
N THR A 75 14.39 16.05 -46.68
CA THR A 75 13.35 16.53 -47.60
C THR A 75 12.62 15.32 -48.18
N GLN A 76 11.30 15.43 -48.39
CA GLN A 76 10.52 14.43 -49.12
C GLN A 76 9.32 15.06 -49.84
N VAL A 77 8.84 14.40 -50.89
CA VAL A 77 7.59 14.76 -51.55
C VAL A 77 6.45 13.93 -50.94
N LYS A 78 5.62 14.56 -50.11
CA LYS A 78 4.47 13.95 -49.45
C LYS A 78 3.27 14.90 -49.49
N PRO A 79 2.48 14.89 -50.58
CA PRO A 79 1.35 15.81 -50.75
C PRO A 79 0.26 15.69 -49.67
N ASP A 80 0.16 14.52 -49.03
CA ASP A 80 -0.79 14.24 -47.95
C ASP A 80 -0.40 14.90 -46.61
N SER A 81 0.87 15.33 -46.44
CA SER A 81 1.34 16.05 -45.24
C SER A 81 1.11 17.55 -45.38
N ASN A 82 -0.16 17.95 -45.43
CA ASN A 82 -0.56 19.32 -45.70
C ASN A 82 -0.86 20.16 -44.44
N THR A 83 -0.52 19.64 -43.26
CA THR A 83 -0.70 20.34 -41.97
C THR A 83 0.58 20.31 -41.15
N GLU A 84 0.81 21.34 -40.35
CA GLU A 84 1.95 21.43 -39.42
C GLU A 84 2.02 20.20 -38.49
N ALA A 85 0.88 19.75 -37.97
CA ALA A 85 0.81 18.59 -37.08
C ALA A 85 1.23 17.27 -37.77
N ALA A 86 0.96 17.13 -39.08
CA ALA A 86 1.40 15.97 -39.86
C ALA A 86 2.92 15.98 -40.06
N ALA A 87 3.47 17.14 -40.45
CA ALA A 87 4.92 17.31 -40.61
C ALA A 87 5.68 17.15 -39.29
N GLU A 88 5.15 17.63 -38.17
CA GLU A 88 5.75 17.40 -36.84
C GLU A 88 5.73 15.91 -36.46
N ALA A 89 4.63 15.21 -36.74
CA ALA A 89 4.52 13.77 -36.47
C ALA A 89 5.52 12.97 -37.30
N ASP A 90 5.70 13.34 -38.56
CA ASP A 90 6.68 12.75 -39.48
C ASP A 90 8.13 13.04 -39.01
N ALA A 91 8.46 14.28 -38.67
CA ALA A 91 9.77 14.65 -38.15
C ALA A 91 10.12 13.91 -36.84
N ARG A 92 9.13 13.74 -35.95
CA ARG A 92 9.29 12.95 -34.73
C ARG A 92 9.52 11.47 -35.05
N ALA A 93 8.74 10.91 -35.95
CA ALA A 93 8.91 9.52 -36.39
C ALA A 93 10.29 9.27 -37.01
N LEU A 94 10.85 10.26 -37.73
CA LEU A 94 12.21 10.19 -38.26
C LEU A 94 13.24 10.14 -37.12
N ILE A 95 13.18 11.05 -36.15
CA ILE A 95 14.09 11.05 -34.99
C ILE A 95 14.02 9.71 -34.25
N ASP A 96 12.81 9.21 -34.01
CA ASP A 96 12.60 7.95 -33.28
C ASP A 96 13.10 6.74 -34.08
N GLN A 97 12.86 6.69 -35.40
CA GLN A 97 13.29 5.58 -36.26
C GLN A 97 14.80 5.55 -36.46
N TRP A 98 15.42 6.72 -36.64
CA TRP A 98 16.86 6.84 -36.90
C TRP A 98 17.69 6.98 -35.61
N GLU A 99 17.03 7.03 -34.46
CA GLU A 99 17.64 7.27 -33.14
C GLU A 99 18.58 8.49 -33.17
N ILE A 100 18.11 9.60 -33.77
CA ILE A 100 18.91 10.82 -33.93
C ILE A 100 19.08 11.46 -32.56
N GLY A 101 20.32 11.76 -32.20
CA GLY A 101 20.73 12.31 -30.90
C GLY A 101 21.50 11.29 -30.06
N ARG A 102 22.35 11.78 -29.16
CA ARG A 102 23.09 10.88 -28.26
C ARG A 102 22.14 10.31 -27.21
N LYS A 103 22.24 8.99 -26.98
CA LYS A 103 21.41 8.28 -26.02
C LYS A 103 21.45 8.94 -24.63
N GLY A 104 20.29 9.39 -24.15
CA GLY A 104 20.12 10.01 -22.84
C GLY A 104 20.50 11.50 -22.78
N PHE A 105 20.95 12.08 -23.89
CA PHE A 105 21.08 13.52 -24.08
C PHE A 105 19.92 14.06 -24.92
N ASP A 106 19.44 13.31 -25.91
CA ASP A 106 18.33 13.71 -26.80
C ASP A 106 18.58 15.08 -27.44
N ASP A 107 19.85 15.31 -27.81
CA ASP A 107 20.40 16.53 -28.40
C ASP A 107 20.28 16.54 -29.93
N SER A 108 19.12 16.14 -30.44
CA SER A 108 18.80 16.09 -31.86
C SER A 108 18.00 17.28 -32.36
N MET A 109 18.26 17.68 -33.61
CA MET A 109 17.41 18.59 -34.37
C MET A 109 17.25 18.08 -35.80
N VAL A 110 16.05 18.16 -36.34
CA VAL A 110 15.75 17.83 -37.74
C VAL A 110 15.16 19.06 -38.40
N VAL A 111 15.73 19.43 -39.56
CA VAL A 111 15.12 20.35 -40.51
C VAL A 111 14.36 19.50 -41.52
N PHE A 112 13.03 19.45 -41.38
CA PHE A 112 12.17 18.56 -42.14
C PHE A 112 11.35 19.34 -43.16
N LEU A 113 11.37 18.95 -44.42
CA LEU A 113 10.57 19.55 -45.49
C LEU A 113 9.67 18.48 -46.13
N ASP A 114 8.37 18.61 -45.89
CA ASP A 114 7.30 17.87 -46.57
C ASP A 114 6.75 18.69 -47.72
N LEU A 115 7.16 18.36 -48.94
CA LEU A 115 6.80 19.11 -50.14
C LEU A 115 5.64 18.46 -50.89
N ASP A 116 4.86 19.26 -51.60
CA ASP A 116 3.88 18.80 -52.55
C ASP A 116 4.53 18.43 -53.90
N GLU A 117 3.72 18.00 -54.87
CA GLU A 117 4.21 17.62 -56.20
C GLU A 117 4.88 18.78 -56.97
N SER A 118 4.61 20.04 -56.59
CA SER A 118 5.24 21.21 -57.20
C SER A 118 6.68 21.42 -56.73
N ARG A 119 7.09 20.75 -55.63
CA ARG A 119 8.40 20.91 -54.96
C ARG A 119 8.70 22.33 -54.47
N CYS A 120 7.74 23.23 -54.56
CA CYS A 120 7.84 24.63 -54.16
C CYS A 120 6.99 24.97 -52.94
N HIS A 121 5.92 24.20 -52.70
CA HIS A 121 4.99 24.40 -51.59
C HIS A 121 4.89 23.15 -50.74
N GLY A 122 4.53 23.31 -49.47
CA GLY A 122 4.54 22.21 -48.50
C GLY A 122 4.49 22.68 -47.06
N GLN A 123 4.89 21.80 -46.16
CA GLN A 123 5.09 22.06 -44.74
C GLN A 123 6.57 21.88 -44.40
N ALA A 124 7.15 22.83 -43.68
CA ALA A 124 8.52 22.74 -43.19
C ALA A 124 8.49 22.85 -41.67
N GLN A 125 9.31 22.04 -40.99
CA GLN A 125 9.35 21.99 -39.54
C GLN A 125 10.80 21.90 -39.06
N LEU A 126 11.19 22.78 -38.13
CA LEU A 126 12.35 22.49 -37.28
C LEU A 126 11.82 21.70 -36.10
N TYR A 127 12.19 20.43 -35.99
CA TYR A 127 11.84 19.58 -34.85
C TYR A 127 13.08 19.29 -34.01
N ALA A 128 12.97 19.33 -32.68
CA ALA A 128 14.10 19.18 -31.78
C ALA A 128 13.75 18.27 -30.60
N GLY A 129 14.69 17.39 -30.29
CA GLY A 129 14.68 16.55 -29.11
C GLY A 129 14.66 17.37 -27.81
N SER A 130 14.28 16.72 -26.72
CA SER A 130 14.12 17.38 -25.41
C SER A 130 15.41 18.01 -24.91
N GLY A 131 16.56 17.38 -25.14
CA GLY A 131 17.86 17.93 -24.75
C GLY A 131 18.30 19.10 -25.61
N PHE A 132 18.11 19.01 -26.92
CA PHE A 132 18.45 20.11 -27.82
C PHE A 132 17.63 21.36 -27.48
N ARG A 133 16.34 21.14 -27.17
CA ARG A 133 15.41 22.18 -26.77
C ARG A 133 15.75 22.85 -25.44
N ALA A 134 16.18 22.06 -24.46
CA ALA A 134 16.52 22.55 -23.14
C ALA A 134 17.88 23.30 -23.11
N ALA A 135 18.82 22.90 -23.97
CA ALA A 135 20.19 23.40 -23.92
C ALA A 135 20.50 24.47 -24.98
N PHE A 136 19.96 24.36 -26.19
CA PHE A 136 20.39 25.17 -27.33
C PHE A 136 19.31 26.10 -27.84
N MET A 137 18.13 25.58 -28.22
CA MET A 137 17.05 26.40 -28.82
C MET A 137 15.69 26.01 -28.28
N THR A 138 15.01 26.94 -27.58
CA THR A 138 13.65 26.67 -27.09
C THR A 138 12.64 26.55 -28.23
N ASP A 139 11.43 26.06 -27.93
CA ASP A 139 10.35 26.01 -28.93
C ASP A 139 10.03 27.39 -29.50
N ALA A 140 10.10 28.44 -28.68
CA ALA A 140 9.90 29.82 -29.12
C ALA A 140 11.03 30.32 -30.04
N ASP A 141 12.28 29.96 -29.76
CA ASP A 141 13.43 30.35 -30.59
C ASP A 141 13.34 29.69 -31.97
N ARG A 142 13.01 28.40 -32.02
CA ARG A 142 12.86 27.65 -33.28
C ARG A 142 11.70 28.18 -34.11
N GLN A 143 10.57 28.52 -33.47
CA GLN A 143 9.45 29.15 -34.15
C GLN A 143 9.83 30.53 -34.71
N SER A 144 10.59 31.33 -33.94
CA SER A 144 11.09 32.62 -34.41
C SER A 144 12.03 32.47 -35.60
N VAL A 145 12.90 31.46 -35.61
CA VAL A 145 13.78 31.16 -36.76
C VAL A 145 12.97 30.72 -37.97
N PHE A 146 11.96 29.87 -37.78
CA PHE A 146 11.06 29.47 -38.85
C PHE A 146 10.36 30.68 -39.48
N ASP A 147 9.70 31.51 -38.67
CA ASP A 147 8.87 32.61 -39.15
C ASP A 147 9.67 33.76 -39.77
N ASN A 148 10.84 34.09 -39.20
CA ASN A 148 11.62 35.25 -39.61
C ASN A 148 12.71 34.91 -40.63
N GLU A 149 13.32 33.72 -40.53
CA GLU A 149 14.46 33.34 -41.37
C GLU A 149 14.06 32.37 -42.47
N MET A 150 13.28 31.31 -42.19
CA MET A 150 12.94 30.30 -43.21
C MET A 150 11.79 30.73 -44.12
N VAL A 151 10.68 31.23 -43.56
CA VAL A 151 9.46 31.57 -44.31
C VAL A 151 9.68 32.54 -45.47
N PRO A 152 10.54 33.59 -45.37
CA PRO A 152 10.83 34.46 -46.51
C PRO A 152 11.39 33.70 -47.72
N HIS A 153 12.35 32.78 -47.51
CA HIS A 153 12.93 31.96 -48.58
C HIS A 153 11.90 30.95 -49.14
N LEU A 154 11.14 30.30 -48.26
CA LEU A 154 10.10 29.35 -48.67
C LEU A 154 9.01 30.01 -49.54
N ARG A 155 8.67 31.28 -49.30
CA ARG A 155 7.71 32.03 -50.13
C ARG A 155 8.21 32.29 -51.55
N ASP A 156 9.52 32.49 -51.70
CA ASP A 156 10.17 32.73 -52.99
C ASP A 156 10.60 31.43 -53.69
N CYS A 157 10.16 30.27 -53.17
CA CYS A 157 10.53 28.93 -53.65
C CYS A 157 12.05 28.64 -53.55
N ASP A 158 12.73 29.27 -52.60
CA ASP A 158 14.17 29.11 -52.34
C ASP A 158 14.38 28.12 -51.18
N MET A 159 14.37 26.81 -51.49
CA MET A 159 14.59 25.76 -50.48
C MET A 159 16.04 25.76 -49.97
N ASP A 160 17.00 26.10 -50.84
CA ASP A 160 18.41 26.21 -50.50
C ASP A 160 18.62 27.27 -49.40
N GLY A 161 18.07 28.47 -49.60
CA GLY A 161 18.13 29.56 -48.63
C GLY A 161 17.43 29.20 -47.32
N ALA A 162 16.28 28.54 -47.38
CA ALA A 162 15.54 28.14 -46.18
C ALA A 162 16.31 27.14 -45.31
N VAL A 163 16.92 26.10 -45.91
CA VAL A 163 17.71 25.10 -45.18
C VAL A 163 18.98 25.72 -44.59
N LEU A 164 19.70 26.54 -45.37
CA LEU A 164 20.92 27.19 -44.88
C LEU A 164 20.64 28.17 -43.75
N ALA A 165 19.53 28.93 -43.81
CA ALA A 165 19.13 29.84 -42.74
C ALA A 165 18.80 29.09 -41.43
N ALA A 166 18.11 27.95 -41.53
CA ALA A 166 17.83 27.09 -40.38
C ALA A 166 19.11 26.55 -39.73
N LEU A 167 20.06 26.09 -40.56
CA LEU A 167 21.33 25.54 -40.10
C LEU A 167 22.26 26.61 -39.51
N ASP A 168 22.27 27.82 -40.05
CA ASP A 168 23.05 28.93 -39.48
C ASP A 168 22.53 29.33 -38.10
N ALA A 169 21.20 29.42 -37.94
CA ALA A 169 20.60 29.68 -36.63
C ALA A 169 20.94 28.57 -35.60
N ALA A 170 20.94 27.31 -36.03
CA ALA A 170 21.37 26.19 -35.19
C ALA A 170 22.86 26.25 -34.86
N ASP A 171 23.73 26.64 -35.79
CA ASP A 171 25.17 26.85 -35.56
C ASP A 171 25.39 27.96 -34.52
N GLN A 172 24.64 29.06 -34.59
CA GLN A 172 24.77 30.14 -33.60
C GLN A 172 24.31 29.72 -32.19
N ALA A 173 23.27 28.89 -32.09
CA ALA A 173 22.72 28.44 -30.80
C ALA A 173 23.55 27.35 -30.10
N THR A 174 24.25 26.52 -30.89
CA THR A 174 24.98 25.32 -30.39
C THR A 174 26.37 25.63 -29.86
N THR A 175 26.44 26.46 -28.82
CA THR A 175 27.72 26.86 -28.19
C THR A 175 28.30 25.77 -27.26
N PRO A 176 29.64 25.73 -27.03
CA PRO A 176 30.26 24.79 -26.10
C PRO A 176 29.78 24.96 -24.65
N GLU A 177 29.42 26.18 -24.24
CA GLU A 177 28.92 26.47 -22.89
C GLU A 177 27.56 25.80 -22.65
N ASN A 178 26.65 25.88 -23.62
CA ASN A 178 25.36 25.20 -23.59
C ASN A 178 25.51 23.67 -23.54
N ALA A 179 26.44 23.12 -24.33
CA ALA A 179 26.76 21.70 -24.30
C ALA A 179 27.30 21.25 -22.92
N GLY A 180 28.18 22.05 -22.31
CA GLY A 180 28.70 21.79 -20.96
C GLY A 180 27.61 21.85 -19.88
N ARG A 181 26.65 22.78 -19.98
CA ARG A 181 25.48 22.83 -19.08
C ARG A 181 24.59 21.61 -19.21
N LEU A 182 24.35 21.13 -20.44
CA LEU A 182 23.57 19.91 -20.68
C LEU A 182 24.26 18.68 -20.06
N GLU A 183 25.58 18.56 -20.23
CA GLU A 183 26.36 17.48 -19.65
C GLU A 183 26.34 17.51 -18.11
N PHE A 184 26.54 18.68 -17.51
CA PHE A 184 26.47 18.84 -16.05
C PHE A 184 25.08 18.49 -15.49
N ALA A 185 24.01 18.96 -16.16
CA ALA A 185 22.64 18.63 -15.76
C ALA A 185 22.39 17.11 -15.82
N ARG A 186 22.94 16.43 -16.82
CA ARG A 186 22.82 14.97 -16.93
C ARG A 186 23.61 14.24 -15.85
N GLN A 187 24.82 14.70 -15.53
CA GLN A 187 25.61 14.14 -14.43
C GLN A 187 24.90 14.32 -13.08
N LEU A 188 24.32 15.50 -12.82
CA LEU A 188 23.50 15.72 -11.63
C LEU A 188 22.29 14.80 -11.60
N ASN A 189 21.58 14.63 -12.71
CA ASN A 189 20.44 13.73 -12.79
C ASN A 189 20.85 12.28 -12.46
N ALA A 190 21.95 11.80 -13.02
CA ALA A 190 22.48 10.47 -12.73
C ALA A 190 22.88 10.31 -11.25
N VAL A 191 23.55 11.30 -10.67
CA VAL A 191 23.95 11.31 -9.24
C VAL A 191 22.73 11.33 -8.33
N LEU A 192 21.70 12.11 -8.66
CA LEU A 192 20.45 12.15 -7.90
C LEU A 192 19.74 10.78 -7.93
N GLY A 193 19.63 10.17 -9.12
CA GLY A 193 19.01 8.85 -9.26
C GLY A 193 19.76 7.77 -8.49
N PHE A 194 21.06 7.63 -8.72
CA PHE A 194 21.86 6.62 -8.03
C PHE A 194 21.96 6.89 -6.53
N GLY A 195 22.19 8.14 -6.14
CA GLY A 195 22.27 8.56 -4.74
C GLY A 195 20.96 8.33 -4.00
N GLY A 196 19.81 8.59 -4.64
CA GLY A 196 18.50 8.31 -4.07
C GLY A 196 18.23 6.83 -3.87
N ILE A 197 18.55 5.97 -4.84
CA ILE A 197 18.44 4.51 -4.67
C ILE A 197 19.35 4.03 -3.55
N LEU A 198 20.61 4.47 -3.54
CA LEU A 198 21.59 4.07 -2.52
C LEU A 198 21.13 4.51 -1.13
N LEU A 199 20.65 5.74 -0.99
CA LEU A 199 20.08 6.24 0.27
C LEU A 199 18.87 5.42 0.70
N GLY A 200 17.94 5.11 -0.21
CA GLY A 200 16.80 4.24 0.07
C GLY A 200 17.24 2.84 0.56
N ALA A 201 18.21 2.23 -0.12
CA ALA A 201 18.77 0.94 0.28
C ALA A 201 19.45 1.01 1.66
N LEU A 202 20.20 2.07 1.94
CA LEU A 202 20.84 2.29 3.24
C LEU A 202 19.83 2.47 4.36
N LEU A 203 18.71 3.17 4.12
CA LEU A 203 17.62 3.31 5.09
C LEU A 203 16.96 1.96 5.39
N ILE A 204 16.72 1.13 4.37
CA ILE A 204 16.19 -0.23 4.56
C ILE A 204 17.17 -1.09 5.37
N VAL A 205 18.46 -1.06 5.04
CA VAL A 205 19.50 -1.78 5.78
C VAL A 205 19.60 -1.27 7.22
N TRP A 206 19.50 0.04 7.44
CA TRP A 206 19.50 0.65 8.77
C TRP A 206 18.28 0.22 9.58
N TRP A 207 17.08 0.22 8.98
CA TRP A 207 15.88 -0.31 9.61
C TRP A 207 16.04 -1.79 9.97
N LEU A 208 16.51 -2.62 9.03
CA LEU A 208 16.73 -4.05 9.25
C LEU A 208 17.74 -4.32 10.36
N TRP A 209 18.82 -3.55 10.42
CA TRP A 209 19.82 -3.66 11.48
C TRP A 209 19.22 -3.30 12.85
N ASN A 210 18.44 -2.22 12.93
CA ASN A 210 17.74 -1.87 14.17
C ASN A 210 16.74 -2.95 14.59
N TRP A 211 16.01 -3.54 13.65
CA TRP A 211 15.11 -4.66 13.94
C TRP A 211 15.89 -5.90 14.44
N LEU A 212 16.97 -6.30 13.77
CA LEU A 212 17.81 -7.42 14.20
C LEU A 212 18.42 -7.21 15.59
N ARG A 213 18.76 -5.95 15.94
CA ARG A 213 19.40 -5.63 17.22
C ARG A 213 18.42 -5.46 18.38
N PHE A 214 17.27 -4.85 18.12
CA PHE A 214 16.34 -4.42 19.16
C PHE A 214 14.91 -4.94 19.00
N GLY A 215 14.45 -5.24 17.78
CA GLY A 215 13.07 -5.68 17.51
C GLY A 215 12.88 -7.21 17.54
N ARG A 216 13.94 -8.00 17.36
CA ARG A 216 13.84 -9.45 17.35
C ARG A 216 13.59 -10.00 18.75
N ASP A 217 12.40 -10.54 18.96
CA ASP A 217 12.03 -11.21 20.21
C ASP A 217 12.98 -12.38 20.52
N PRO A 218 13.41 -12.55 21.78
CA PRO A 218 14.14 -13.74 22.19
C PRO A 218 13.24 -14.97 22.05
N VAL A 219 13.68 -15.93 21.23
CA VAL A 219 12.96 -17.19 21.02
C VAL A 219 13.08 -18.03 22.28
N TYR A 220 11.95 -18.33 22.92
CA TYR A 220 11.85 -19.32 23.98
C TYR A 220 11.19 -20.57 23.39
N THR A 221 11.76 -21.75 23.65
CA THR A 221 11.20 -23.02 23.17
C THR A 221 9.85 -23.27 23.85
N ASP A 222 8.78 -23.23 23.06
CA ASP A 222 7.44 -23.60 23.49
C ASP A 222 7.29 -25.12 23.42
N ASP A 223 7.30 -25.79 24.57
CA ASP A 223 7.00 -27.23 24.67
C ASP A 223 5.62 -27.40 25.31
N ALA A 224 4.81 -28.30 24.77
CA ALA A 224 3.48 -28.61 25.30
C ALA A 224 3.51 -29.14 26.74
N SER A 225 4.66 -29.63 27.21
CA SER A 225 4.86 -30.16 28.56
C SER A 225 5.31 -29.13 29.60
N ILE A 226 5.68 -27.91 29.19
CA ILE A 226 6.19 -26.86 30.08
C ILE A 226 5.13 -25.78 30.27
N TYR A 227 4.25 -25.98 31.25
CA TYR A 227 3.36 -24.94 31.75
C TYR A 227 3.68 -24.64 33.22
N MET A 228 3.62 -23.37 33.60
CA MET A 228 3.74 -22.97 35.00
C MET A 228 2.48 -23.47 35.75
N PRO A 229 2.55 -23.82 37.05
CA PRO A 229 1.36 -24.23 37.79
C PRO A 229 0.29 -23.13 37.89
N ALA A 230 0.67 -21.86 37.79
CA ALA A 230 -0.22 -20.71 37.74
C ALA A 230 0.44 -19.53 37.01
N PRO A 231 -0.34 -18.62 36.38
CA PRO A 231 0.20 -17.38 35.84
C PRO A 231 0.84 -16.52 36.95
N PRO A 232 1.83 -15.67 36.62
CA PRO A 232 2.43 -14.75 37.59
C PRO A 232 1.35 -13.88 38.28
N ALA A 233 1.50 -13.61 39.57
CA ALA A 233 0.47 -12.90 40.37
C ALA A 233 0.11 -11.48 39.87
N GLN A 234 0.95 -10.89 39.02
CA GLN A 234 0.73 -9.57 38.41
C GLN A 234 0.08 -9.65 37.02
N LEU A 235 -0.09 -10.87 36.45
CA LEU A 235 -0.59 -11.07 35.10
C LEU A 235 -2.11 -11.14 35.11
N THR A 236 -2.76 -10.03 34.72
CA THR A 236 -4.20 -10.01 34.49
C THR A 236 -4.57 -10.63 33.14
N PRO A 237 -5.83 -11.09 32.95
CA PRO A 237 -6.30 -11.59 31.65
C PRO A 237 -6.10 -10.57 30.51
N ALA A 238 -6.33 -9.28 30.75
CA ALA A 238 -6.12 -8.24 29.74
C ALA A 238 -4.63 -8.07 29.39
N THR A 239 -3.76 -8.16 30.39
CA THR A 239 -2.31 -8.12 30.18
C THR A 239 -1.81 -9.35 29.43
N ALA A 240 -2.40 -10.52 29.67
CA ALA A 240 -2.12 -11.73 28.90
C ALA A 240 -2.51 -11.55 27.41
N ALA A 241 -3.66 -10.93 27.13
CA ALA A 241 -4.07 -10.62 25.77
C ALA A 241 -3.08 -9.66 25.07
N LEU A 242 -2.57 -8.64 25.79
CA LEU A 242 -1.51 -7.72 25.34
C LEU A 242 -0.22 -8.48 24.98
N ILE A 243 0.29 -9.34 25.87
CA ILE A 243 1.53 -10.09 25.65
C ILE A 243 1.42 -11.03 24.44
N MET A 244 0.27 -11.67 24.29
CA MET A 244 -0.02 -12.57 23.17
C MET A 244 -0.07 -11.85 21.82
N GLU A 245 -0.61 -10.63 21.77
CA GLU A 245 -0.74 -9.85 20.54
C GLU A 245 0.40 -8.86 20.28
N GLY A 246 1.28 -8.64 21.26
CA GLY A 246 2.41 -7.71 21.13
C GLY A 246 2.05 -6.23 21.29
N ARG A 247 0.77 -5.90 21.48
CA ARG A 247 0.24 -4.53 21.57
C ARG A 247 -1.13 -4.50 22.24
N ALA A 248 -1.52 -3.33 22.76
CA ALA A 248 -2.86 -3.16 23.32
C ALA A 248 -3.90 -3.19 22.19
N THR A 249 -4.84 -4.12 22.26
CA THR A 249 -5.88 -4.30 21.25
C THR A 249 -7.25 -4.36 21.87
N ARG A 250 -8.27 -4.39 21.01
CA ARG A 250 -9.67 -4.57 21.41
C ARG A 250 -9.88 -5.81 22.26
N ARG A 251 -9.17 -6.91 21.98
CA ARG A 251 -9.26 -8.13 22.78
C ARG A 251 -8.83 -7.89 24.23
N ALA A 252 -7.80 -7.08 24.46
CA ALA A 252 -7.38 -6.74 25.82
C ALA A 252 -8.45 -5.92 26.56
N LEU A 253 -9.09 -4.96 25.88
CA LEU A 253 -10.18 -4.17 26.45
C LEU A 253 -11.42 -5.04 26.75
N THR A 254 -11.87 -5.86 25.81
CA THR A 254 -13.04 -6.74 26.04
C THR A 254 -12.76 -7.73 27.16
N THR A 255 -11.54 -8.27 27.22
CA THR A 255 -11.10 -9.15 28.30
C THR A 255 -11.08 -8.44 29.65
N ALA A 256 -10.65 -7.17 29.71
CA ALA A 256 -10.69 -6.38 30.94
C ALA A 256 -12.12 -6.13 31.44
N LEU A 257 -13.04 -5.76 30.54
CA LEU A 257 -14.46 -5.57 30.88
C LEU A 257 -15.11 -6.88 31.35
N LEU A 258 -14.73 -7.98 30.73
CA LEU A 258 -15.19 -9.32 31.09
C LEU A 258 -14.64 -9.78 32.45
N ASP A 259 -13.37 -9.47 32.76
CA ASP A 259 -12.78 -9.70 34.08
C ASP A 259 -13.52 -8.88 35.16
N LEU A 260 -13.79 -7.59 34.90
CA LEU A 260 -14.60 -6.76 35.79
C LEU A 260 -16.03 -7.30 35.98
N ALA A 261 -16.66 -7.79 34.91
CA ALA A 261 -17.99 -8.40 34.98
C ALA A 261 -17.99 -9.72 35.77
N SER A 262 -17.00 -10.58 35.54
CA SER A 262 -16.83 -11.84 36.29
C SER A 262 -16.63 -11.64 37.79
N ARG A 263 -16.13 -10.47 38.18
CA ARG A 263 -15.96 -10.07 39.59
C ARG A 263 -17.25 -9.54 40.20
N GLY A 264 -18.28 -9.23 39.41
CA GLY A 264 -19.52 -8.60 39.87
C GLY A 264 -19.47 -7.07 39.92
N GLU A 265 -18.44 -6.43 39.36
CA GLU A 265 -18.34 -4.96 39.29
C GLU A 265 -19.17 -4.38 38.13
N LEU A 266 -19.44 -5.19 37.10
CA LEU A 266 -20.20 -4.81 35.91
C LEU A 266 -21.17 -5.92 35.51
N ALA A 267 -22.29 -5.53 34.91
CA ALA A 267 -23.20 -6.44 34.21
C ALA A 267 -23.54 -5.87 32.83
N PHE A 268 -23.56 -6.72 31.81
CA PHE A 268 -23.96 -6.33 30.46
C PHE A 268 -25.46 -6.50 30.33
N ARG A 269 -26.16 -5.42 29.95
CA ARG A 269 -27.57 -5.50 29.56
C ARG A 269 -27.71 -5.34 28.07
N HIS A 270 -28.48 -6.25 27.49
CA HIS A 270 -28.81 -6.20 26.07
C HIS A 270 -29.97 -5.22 25.86
N ASP A 271 -29.76 -4.21 25.01
CA ASP A 271 -30.83 -3.35 24.53
C ASP A 271 -31.31 -3.86 23.17
N ALA A 272 -32.60 -4.18 23.07
CA ALA A 272 -33.16 -4.79 21.88
C ALA A 272 -33.26 -3.73 20.77
N GLY A 273 -32.38 -3.83 19.77
CA GLY A 273 -32.49 -3.03 18.55
C GLY A 273 -33.84 -3.27 17.84
N ILE A 274 -34.30 -2.27 17.09
CA ILE A 274 -35.55 -2.38 16.32
C ILE A 274 -35.38 -3.54 15.31
N LEU A 275 -36.25 -4.55 15.39
CA LEU A 275 -36.28 -5.71 14.48
C LEU A 275 -35.00 -6.56 14.47
N GLY A 276 -34.21 -6.59 15.56
CA GLY A 276 -33.03 -7.45 15.68
C GLY A 276 -31.81 -6.99 14.88
N PHE A 277 -31.90 -5.85 14.19
CA PHE A 277 -30.75 -5.20 13.56
C PHE A 277 -30.14 -4.17 14.52
N GLY A 278 -28.81 -4.23 14.70
CA GLY A 278 -28.08 -3.27 15.53
C GLY A 278 -28.28 -3.45 17.03
N ALA A 279 -28.33 -4.69 17.52
CA ALA A 279 -28.28 -5.00 18.95
C ALA A 279 -27.08 -4.28 19.60
N LYS A 280 -27.36 -3.45 20.59
CA LYS A 280 -26.34 -2.72 21.35
C LYS A 280 -26.36 -3.21 22.79
N VAL A 281 -25.19 -3.23 23.42
CA VAL A 281 -25.04 -3.66 24.81
C VAL A 281 -24.70 -2.44 25.64
N GLY A 282 -25.52 -2.18 26.66
CA GLY A 282 -25.24 -1.21 27.70
C GLY A 282 -24.51 -1.86 28.87
N LEU A 283 -23.91 -1.04 29.72
CA LEU A 283 -23.19 -1.47 30.91
C LEU A 283 -23.91 -1.02 32.16
N GLN A 284 -24.23 -1.94 33.06
CA GLN A 284 -24.69 -1.61 34.40
C GLN A 284 -23.52 -1.76 35.38
N VAL A 285 -23.17 -0.72 36.11
CA VAL A 285 -22.20 -0.82 37.20
C VAL A 285 -22.89 -1.42 38.41
N THR A 286 -22.39 -2.56 38.88
CA THR A 286 -23.00 -3.35 39.96
C THR A 286 -22.09 -3.40 41.17
N GLN A 287 -22.67 -3.79 42.30
CA GLN A 287 -21.89 -4.12 43.48
C GLN A 287 -21.66 -5.62 43.58
N PRO A 288 -20.51 -6.03 44.12
CA PRO A 288 -20.17 -7.43 44.27
C PRO A 288 -21.11 -8.17 45.21
N ASP A 289 -21.46 -9.41 44.87
CA ASP A 289 -22.17 -10.29 45.80
C ASP A 289 -21.16 -11.01 46.69
N GLU A 290 -21.05 -10.57 47.95
CA GLU A 290 -20.17 -11.21 48.93
C GLU A 290 -20.58 -12.66 49.25
N LYS A 291 -21.77 -13.11 48.87
CA LYS A 291 -22.22 -14.51 49.10
C LYS A 291 -21.86 -15.44 47.94
N ASP A 292 -21.50 -14.89 46.79
CA ASP A 292 -21.14 -15.67 45.61
C ASP A 292 -19.71 -16.21 45.73
N VAL A 293 -19.59 -17.53 45.85
CA VAL A 293 -18.31 -18.24 45.95
C VAL A 293 -17.44 -17.98 44.72
N HIS A 294 -18.02 -17.89 43.52
CA HIS A 294 -17.25 -17.67 42.30
C HIS A 294 -16.60 -16.29 42.28
N GLN A 295 -17.34 -15.25 42.68
CA GLN A 295 -16.81 -13.89 42.77
C GLN A 295 -15.70 -13.79 43.84
N GLN A 296 -15.88 -14.42 44.99
CA GLN A 296 -14.84 -14.47 46.03
C GLN A 296 -13.54 -15.11 45.53
N LEU A 297 -13.63 -16.20 44.75
CA LEU A 297 -12.45 -16.88 44.20
C LEU A 297 -11.70 -16.00 43.19
N ILE A 298 -12.41 -15.30 42.31
CA ILE A 298 -11.81 -14.39 41.32
C ILE A 298 -11.14 -13.19 41.99
N ARG A 299 -11.77 -12.64 43.03
CA ARG A 299 -11.30 -11.45 43.77
C ARG A 299 -10.00 -11.67 44.55
N ARG A 300 -9.54 -12.92 44.69
CA ARG A 300 -8.21 -13.23 45.26
C ARG A 300 -7.08 -12.64 44.40
N SER A 301 -7.29 -12.54 43.10
CA SER A 301 -6.34 -11.91 42.17
C SER A 301 -6.57 -10.40 42.11
N PRO A 302 -5.57 -9.55 42.37
CA PRO A 302 -5.76 -8.11 42.34
C PRO A 302 -6.10 -7.60 40.93
N LEU A 303 -6.89 -6.53 40.85
CA LEU A 303 -7.10 -5.81 39.59
C LEU A 303 -5.80 -5.12 39.15
N GLY A 304 -5.52 -5.18 37.85
CA GLY A 304 -4.40 -4.47 37.25
C GLY A 304 -4.65 -2.96 37.17
N PRO A 305 -3.60 -2.16 36.91
CA PRO A 305 -3.70 -0.71 36.84
C PRO A 305 -4.68 -0.21 35.75
N ALA A 306 -4.80 -0.96 34.65
CA ALA A 306 -5.67 -0.61 33.54
C ALA A 306 -7.14 -0.92 33.86
N GLU A 307 -7.40 -2.09 34.43
CA GLU A 307 -8.73 -2.53 34.83
C GLU A 307 -9.30 -1.64 35.94
N LYS A 308 -8.47 -1.22 36.91
CA LYS A 308 -8.86 -0.23 37.93
C LYS A 308 -9.27 1.10 37.31
N SER A 309 -8.47 1.61 36.38
CA SER A 309 -8.79 2.88 35.72
C SER A 309 -10.02 2.79 34.82
N ALA A 310 -10.24 1.64 34.17
CA ALA A 310 -11.47 1.40 33.41
C ALA A 310 -12.68 1.38 34.34
N LEU A 311 -12.59 0.69 35.49
CA LEU A 311 -13.66 0.64 36.48
C LEU A 311 -13.98 2.03 37.04
N GLU A 312 -12.96 2.81 37.43
CA GLU A 312 -13.12 4.19 37.92
C GLU A 312 -13.89 5.04 36.91
N LYS A 313 -13.47 5.05 35.64
CA LYS A 313 -14.13 5.84 34.59
C LYS A 313 -15.54 5.37 34.26
N LEU A 314 -15.77 4.05 34.26
CA LEU A 314 -17.12 3.52 34.09
C LEU A 314 -18.01 3.86 35.27
N SER A 315 -17.48 3.84 36.49
CA SER A 315 -18.22 4.25 37.69
C SER A 315 -18.55 5.74 37.68
N ASP A 316 -17.63 6.60 37.23
CA ASP A 316 -17.85 8.04 37.08
C ASP A 316 -18.92 8.33 36.03
N LEU A 317 -18.89 7.61 34.89
CA LEU A 317 -19.92 7.71 33.85
C LEU A 317 -21.27 7.16 34.32
N ALA A 318 -21.28 6.06 35.07
CA ALA A 318 -22.52 5.49 35.60
C ALA A 318 -23.18 6.40 36.64
N ALA A 319 -22.39 7.12 37.44
CA ALA A 319 -22.89 8.05 38.46
C ALA A 319 -23.70 9.22 37.88
N THR A 320 -23.53 9.54 36.59
CA THR A 320 -24.32 10.57 35.91
C THR A 320 -25.64 10.07 35.33
N HIS A 321 -25.91 8.76 35.40
CA HIS A 321 -27.08 8.11 34.79
C HIS A 321 -27.98 7.45 35.85
N PRO A 322 -29.31 7.44 35.64
CA PRO A 322 -30.23 6.71 36.52
C PRO A 322 -29.91 5.21 36.51
N ASP A 323 -30.08 4.55 37.67
CA ASP A 323 -29.87 3.11 37.89
C ASP A 323 -28.45 2.58 37.62
N ASN A 324 -27.43 3.47 37.61
CA ASN A 324 -26.04 3.16 37.27
C ASN A 324 -25.90 2.42 35.92
N TYR A 325 -26.83 2.67 35.00
CA TYR A 325 -26.86 2.05 33.68
C TYR A 325 -26.34 3.04 32.64
N ILE A 326 -25.31 2.63 31.92
CA ILE A 326 -24.68 3.39 30.84
C ILE A 326 -25.27 2.90 29.53
N GLU A 327 -25.96 3.80 28.84
CA GLU A 327 -26.54 3.50 27.53
C GLU A 327 -25.43 3.29 26.49
N PRO A 328 -25.68 2.49 25.44
CA PRO A 328 -24.68 2.23 24.40
C PRO A 328 -24.16 3.48 23.67
N THR A 329 -24.95 4.56 23.62
CA THR A 329 -24.54 5.85 23.06
C THR A 329 -23.50 6.55 23.93
N ASP A 330 -23.65 6.46 25.25
CA ASP A 330 -22.74 7.11 26.21
C ASP A 330 -21.46 6.28 26.44
N LEU A 331 -21.48 4.99 26.09
CA LEU A 331 -20.26 4.17 25.96
C LEU A 331 -19.27 4.71 24.91
N LEU A 332 -19.71 5.57 23.98
CA LEU A 332 -18.82 6.25 23.05
C LEU A 332 -17.88 7.23 23.78
N ASP A 333 -18.33 7.83 24.89
CA ASP A 333 -17.50 8.70 25.72
C ASP A 333 -16.44 7.91 26.49
N PHE A 334 -16.75 6.69 26.93
CA PHE A 334 -15.73 5.76 27.42
C PHE A 334 -14.68 5.44 26.34
N GLY A 335 -15.09 5.39 25.06
CA GLY A 335 -14.20 5.25 23.90
C GLY A 335 -13.05 6.28 23.86
N LYS A 336 -13.29 7.53 24.29
CA LYS A 336 -12.25 8.58 24.39
C LYS A 336 -11.17 8.23 25.41
N SER A 337 -11.52 7.42 26.41
CA SER A 337 -10.64 7.03 27.51
C SER A 337 -9.83 5.76 27.25
N VAL A 338 -10.11 5.04 26.15
CA VAL A 338 -9.42 3.81 25.75
C VAL A 338 -7.91 4.03 25.55
N GLY A 339 -7.51 5.23 25.12
CA GLY A 339 -6.09 5.59 25.03
C GLY A 339 -5.37 5.50 26.38
N ASP A 340 -5.95 6.06 27.44
CA ASP A 340 -5.38 5.99 28.79
C ASP A 340 -5.44 4.57 29.38
N PHE A 341 -6.48 3.80 29.06
CA PHE A 341 -6.53 2.37 29.40
C PHE A 341 -5.35 1.60 28.77
N ASN A 342 -5.14 1.77 27.45
CA ASN A 342 -4.03 1.13 26.74
C ASN A 342 -2.68 1.57 27.31
N ASP A 343 -2.53 2.84 27.64
CA ASP A 343 -1.31 3.39 28.22
C ASP A 343 -0.99 2.78 29.58
N ARG A 344 -1.99 2.67 30.46
CA ARG A 344 -1.86 2.03 31.78
C ARG A 344 -1.61 0.53 31.67
N LEU A 345 -2.22 -0.13 30.69
CA LEU A 345 -2.01 -1.56 30.44
C LEU A 345 -0.57 -1.83 29.99
N GLU A 346 -0.08 -1.05 29.03
CA GLU A 346 1.31 -1.17 28.56
C GLU A 346 2.32 -0.79 29.66
N ASN A 347 2.05 0.25 30.45
CA ASN A 347 2.90 0.62 31.59
C ASN A 347 2.92 -0.47 32.66
N GLY A 348 1.78 -1.09 32.96
CA GLY A 348 1.70 -2.25 33.85
C GLY A 348 2.54 -3.43 33.33
N ALA A 349 2.51 -3.67 32.01
CA ALA A 349 3.31 -4.73 31.41
C ALA A 349 4.83 -4.44 31.40
N VAL A 350 5.22 -3.17 31.31
CA VAL A 350 6.62 -2.73 31.49
C VAL A 350 7.05 -2.85 32.95
N ALA A 351 6.19 -2.46 33.90
CA ALA A 351 6.45 -2.59 35.33
C ALA A 351 6.58 -4.06 35.77
N GLY A 352 5.82 -4.96 35.17
CA GLY A 352 5.95 -6.42 35.33
C GLY A 352 7.20 -7.01 34.66
N GLY A 353 8.00 -6.20 33.97
CA GLY A 353 9.25 -6.61 33.34
C GLY A 353 9.06 -7.45 32.07
N TRP A 354 7.87 -7.49 31.46
CA TRP A 354 7.62 -8.27 30.24
C TRP A 354 8.01 -7.49 28.97
N TYR A 355 7.92 -6.16 29.00
CA TYR A 355 8.38 -5.28 27.92
C TYR A 355 9.48 -4.34 28.41
N GLY A 356 10.51 -4.12 27.59
CA GLY A 356 11.60 -3.19 27.95
C GLY A 356 11.18 -1.73 27.83
N ARG A 357 10.23 -1.43 26.93
CA ARG A 357 9.63 -0.12 26.71
C ARG A 357 8.18 -0.30 26.26
N LYS A 358 7.38 0.76 26.43
CA LYS A 358 6.00 0.84 25.97
C LYS A 358 5.88 0.53 24.45
N PRO A 359 5.16 -0.53 24.04
CA PRO A 359 5.02 -0.93 22.63
C PRO A 359 4.54 0.19 21.72
N SER A 360 3.47 0.90 22.12
CA SER A 360 2.90 2.01 21.34
C SER A 360 3.89 3.14 21.10
N SER A 361 4.74 3.47 22.08
CA SER A 361 5.76 4.51 21.95
C SER A 361 6.82 4.14 20.90
N VAL A 362 7.27 2.87 20.91
CA VAL A 362 8.23 2.37 19.92
C VAL A 362 7.61 2.36 18.53
N ILE A 363 6.40 1.78 18.38
CA ILE A 363 5.69 1.72 17.09
C ILE A 363 5.48 3.11 16.52
N ASN A 364 4.96 4.05 17.32
CA ASN A 364 4.66 5.40 16.86
C ASN A 364 5.91 6.18 16.43
N ARG A 365 7.05 5.98 17.10
CA ARG A 365 8.31 6.61 16.70
C ARG A 365 8.78 6.12 15.33
N TRP A 366 8.73 4.80 15.09
CA TRP A 366 9.09 4.23 13.79
C TRP A 366 8.08 4.57 12.69
N ARG A 367 6.79 4.63 13.02
CA ARG A 367 5.76 5.15 12.10
C ARG A 367 6.02 6.60 11.72
N ALA A 368 6.35 7.46 12.68
CA ALA A 368 6.66 8.86 12.41
C ALA A 368 7.88 9.00 11.49
N LEU A 369 8.92 8.19 11.69
CA LEU A 369 10.07 8.13 10.79
C LEU A 369 9.67 7.68 9.37
N GLY A 370 8.94 6.58 9.25
CA GLY A 370 8.46 6.09 7.94
C GLY A 370 7.57 7.11 7.22
N ILE A 371 6.69 7.81 7.94
CA ILE A 371 5.87 8.91 7.37
C ILE A 371 6.77 10.06 6.92
N SER A 372 7.77 10.45 7.72
CA SER A 372 8.70 11.51 7.32
C SER A 372 9.50 11.15 6.06
N GLU A 373 9.92 9.90 5.92
CA GLU A 373 10.58 9.38 4.71
C GLU A 373 9.64 9.45 3.49
N LEU A 374 8.37 9.07 3.66
CA LEU A 374 7.36 9.18 2.60
C LEU A 374 7.04 10.64 2.21
N VAL A 375 7.03 11.57 3.15
CA VAL A 375 6.84 13.00 2.87
C VAL A 375 8.02 13.53 2.05
N VAL A 376 9.25 13.16 2.40
CA VAL A 376 10.45 13.53 1.62
C VAL A 376 10.40 12.90 0.23
N ALA A 377 10.02 11.63 0.12
CA ALA A 377 9.83 10.96 -1.17
C ALA A 377 8.76 11.64 -2.03
N GLY A 378 7.62 12.01 -1.44
CA GLY A 378 6.55 12.74 -2.13
C GLY A 378 6.98 14.13 -2.60
N GLY A 379 7.76 14.86 -1.78
CA GLY A 379 8.34 16.14 -2.17
C GLY A 379 9.35 16.02 -3.32
N ALA A 380 10.21 15.00 -3.28
CA ALA A 380 11.13 14.69 -4.38
C ALA A 380 10.38 14.31 -5.66
N PHE A 381 9.33 13.50 -5.56
CA PHE A 381 8.48 13.13 -6.71
C PHE A 381 7.78 14.35 -7.32
N TRP A 382 7.23 15.23 -6.48
CA TRP A 382 6.62 16.47 -6.93
C TRP A 382 7.63 17.38 -7.66
N ALA A 383 8.83 17.53 -7.10
CA ALA A 383 9.90 18.28 -7.76
C ALA A 383 10.35 17.64 -9.09
N ALA A 384 10.32 16.31 -9.18
CA ALA A 384 10.71 15.58 -10.39
C ALA A 384 9.75 15.83 -11.56
N ILE A 385 8.46 16.03 -11.28
CA ILE A 385 7.45 16.41 -12.27
C ILE A 385 7.73 17.84 -12.80
N GLN A 386 8.22 18.74 -11.95
CA GLN A 386 8.47 20.14 -12.31
C GLN A 386 9.80 20.35 -13.04
N LEU A 387 10.82 19.51 -12.79
CA LEU A 387 12.16 19.59 -13.39
C LEU A 387 12.43 18.51 -14.46
N PRO A 388 11.38 17.90 -15.04
CA PRO A 388 11.36 16.60 -15.73
C PRO A 388 12.63 15.74 -15.61
N SER A 389 13.01 15.39 -14.38
CA SER A 389 14.29 14.75 -14.10
C SER A 389 14.12 13.28 -13.71
N ASP A 390 14.47 12.36 -14.61
CA ASP A 390 14.37 10.90 -14.38
C ASP A 390 15.15 10.40 -13.15
N GLY A 391 16.25 11.07 -12.81
CA GLY A 391 17.03 10.76 -11.64
C GLY A 391 16.25 11.04 -10.36
N LEU A 392 15.58 12.18 -10.29
CA LEU A 392 14.79 12.53 -9.10
C LEU A 392 13.53 11.67 -8.97
N THR A 393 12.90 11.23 -10.08
CA THR A 393 11.78 10.28 -10.02
C THR A 393 12.25 8.94 -9.43
N VAL A 394 13.38 8.41 -9.92
CA VAL A 394 13.98 7.17 -9.42
C VAL A 394 14.40 7.30 -7.95
N ALA A 395 15.00 8.43 -7.57
CA ALA A 395 15.35 8.74 -6.18
C ALA A 395 14.12 8.75 -5.27
N ALA A 396 13.04 9.41 -5.71
CA ALA A 396 11.79 9.49 -4.98
C ALA A 396 11.16 8.11 -4.79
N ILE A 397 11.19 7.24 -5.81
CA ILE A 397 10.71 5.86 -5.71
C ILE A 397 11.55 5.08 -4.70
N GLY A 398 12.88 5.17 -4.77
CA GLY A 398 13.78 4.48 -3.82
C GLY A 398 13.53 4.88 -2.38
N LEU A 399 13.35 6.17 -2.11
CA LEU A 399 12.99 6.70 -0.78
C LEU A 399 11.57 6.29 -0.38
N GLY A 400 10.63 6.27 -1.32
CA GLY A 400 9.25 5.85 -1.08
C GLY A 400 9.15 4.39 -0.64
N VAL A 401 9.90 3.51 -1.30
CA VAL A 401 10.01 2.08 -0.94
C VAL A 401 10.62 1.93 0.45
N ALA A 402 11.68 2.68 0.77
CA ALA A 402 12.28 2.68 2.10
C ALA A 402 11.29 3.15 3.18
N GLY A 403 10.60 4.27 2.95
CA GLY A 403 9.57 4.79 3.86
C GLY A 403 8.43 3.81 4.09
N ALA A 404 7.96 3.14 3.04
CA ALA A 404 6.95 2.09 3.14
C ALA A 404 7.45 0.87 3.94
N ALA A 405 8.70 0.44 3.73
CA ALA A 405 9.31 -0.65 4.48
C ALA A 405 9.45 -0.30 5.97
N THR A 406 9.93 0.90 6.30
CA THR A 406 10.00 1.42 7.68
C THR A 406 8.61 1.49 8.32
N LEU A 407 7.61 1.99 7.58
CA LEU A 407 6.23 2.13 8.06
C LEU A 407 5.58 0.78 8.34
N PHE A 408 5.71 -0.18 7.42
CA PHE A 408 5.18 -1.54 7.59
C PHE A 408 5.92 -2.27 8.70
N GLY A 409 7.25 -2.20 8.69
CA GLY A 409 8.15 -2.80 9.67
C GLY A 409 7.98 -2.26 11.09
N SER A 410 7.43 -1.06 11.26
CA SER A 410 7.15 -0.45 12.57
C SER A 410 6.31 -1.37 13.49
N GLN A 411 5.48 -2.23 12.92
CA GLN A 411 4.62 -3.15 13.66
C GLN A 411 5.39 -4.27 14.36
N TRP A 412 6.61 -4.58 13.90
CA TRP A 412 7.46 -5.65 14.43
C TRP A 412 8.63 -5.14 15.25
N MET A 413 8.62 -3.85 15.60
CA MET A 413 9.67 -3.22 16.41
C MET A 413 9.54 -3.32 17.93
N PRO A 414 8.36 -3.57 18.56
CA PRO A 414 8.29 -3.74 20.00
C PRO A 414 9.22 -4.84 20.51
N ALA A 415 10.10 -4.50 21.45
CA ALA A 415 11.04 -5.44 22.04
C ALA A 415 10.44 -6.12 23.26
N VAL A 416 10.13 -7.41 23.16
CA VAL A 416 9.75 -8.24 24.32
C VAL A 416 11.03 -8.61 25.10
N THR A 417 10.97 -8.57 26.42
CA THR A 417 12.07 -9.03 27.28
C THR A 417 12.17 -10.57 27.27
N GLN A 418 13.26 -11.14 27.81
CA GLN A 418 13.34 -12.60 27.99
C GLN A 418 12.21 -13.15 28.88
N THR A 419 11.88 -12.45 29.97
CA THR A 419 10.77 -12.83 30.85
C THR A 419 9.43 -12.74 30.11
N GLY A 420 9.23 -11.71 29.29
CA GLY A 420 8.03 -11.56 28.47
C GLY A 420 7.87 -12.68 27.44
N SER A 421 8.94 -13.11 26.78
CA SER A 421 8.85 -14.19 25.78
C SER A 421 8.59 -15.56 26.42
N MET A 422 9.14 -15.78 27.62
CA MET A 422 8.82 -16.95 28.45
C MET A 422 7.35 -16.98 28.85
N VAL A 423 6.81 -15.86 29.35
CA VAL A 423 5.38 -15.75 29.69
C VAL A 423 4.51 -15.93 28.45
N ARG A 424 4.90 -15.39 27.31
CA ARG A 424 4.20 -15.60 26.04
C ARG A 424 4.16 -17.08 25.65
N ALA A 425 5.26 -17.81 25.77
CA ALA A 425 5.30 -19.25 25.50
C ALA A 425 4.35 -20.03 26.44
N TRP A 426 4.35 -19.70 27.74
CA TRP A 426 3.42 -20.30 28.69
C TRP A 426 1.95 -20.00 28.36
N LEU A 427 1.63 -18.77 27.92
CA LEU A 427 0.28 -18.43 27.47
C LEU A 427 -0.13 -19.24 26.23
N PHE A 428 0.79 -19.52 25.31
CA PHE A 428 0.53 -20.45 24.19
C PHE A 428 0.33 -21.89 24.64
N ALA A 429 1.06 -22.36 25.66
CA ALA A 429 0.82 -23.67 26.27
C ALA A 429 -0.58 -23.74 26.92
N TYR A 430 -0.94 -22.75 27.75
CA TYR A 430 -2.27 -22.66 28.35
C TYR A 430 -3.38 -22.56 27.32
N ARG A 431 -3.18 -21.81 26.23
CA ARG A 431 -4.13 -21.74 25.12
C ARG A 431 -4.38 -23.12 24.53
N ARG A 432 -3.34 -23.92 24.28
CA ARG A 432 -3.46 -25.26 23.69
C ARG A 432 -4.17 -26.23 24.65
N THR A 433 -3.85 -26.18 25.95
CA THR A 433 -4.53 -27.04 26.94
C THR A 433 -5.99 -26.66 27.10
N LEU A 434 -6.28 -25.36 27.24
CA LEU A 434 -7.64 -24.86 27.39
C LEU A 434 -8.49 -25.10 26.14
N GLN A 435 -7.91 -24.95 24.94
CA GLN A 435 -8.59 -25.27 23.68
C GLN A 435 -9.00 -26.75 23.65
N LYS A 436 -8.09 -27.68 23.96
CA LYS A 436 -8.41 -29.11 23.99
C LYS A 436 -9.51 -29.44 24.99
N THR A 437 -9.49 -28.81 26.16
CA THR A 437 -10.53 -29.04 27.18
C THR A 437 -11.86 -28.46 26.75
N LEU A 438 -11.88 -27.25 26.16
CA LEU A 438 -13.10 -26.66 25.60
C LEU A 438 -13.68 -27.53 24.48
N GLU A 439 -12.84 -28.14 23.63
CA GLU A 439 -13.31 -29.05 22.58
C GLU A 439 -13.94 -30.33 23.15
N GLN A 440 -13.35 -30.89 24.21
CA GLN A 440 -13.81 -32.13 24.85
C GLN A 440 -15.04 -31.93 25.75
N SER A 441 -15.15 -30.79 26.42
CA SER A 441 -16.23 -30.50 27.36
C SER A 441 -17.51 -30.01 26.67
N ARG A 442 -18.66 -30.34 27.25
CA ARG A 442 -19.99 -29.86 26.82
C ARG A 442 -20.42 -28.59 27.53
N SER A 443 -19.99 -28.39 28.79
CA SER A 443 -20.27 -27.20 29.59
C SER A 443 -19.02 -26.59 30.23
N MET A 444 -19.10 -25.33 30.66
CA MET A 444 -17.98 -24.65 31.33
C MET A 444 -17.67 -25.26 32.72
N ASP A 445 -18.67 -25.79 33.42
CA ASP A 445 -18.44 -26.53 34.66
C ASP A 445 -17.58 -27.78 34.42
N GLU A 446 -17.80 -28.48 33.30
CA GLU A 446 -16.99 -29.63 32.91
C GLU A 446 -15.56 -29.23 32.57
N VAL A 447 -15.37 -28.06 31.94
CA VAL A 447 -14.03 -27.50 31.67
C VAL A 447 -13.26 -27.30 32.97
N VAL A 448 -13.89 -26.72 33.99
CA VAL A 448 -13.28 -26.53 35.32
C VAL A 448 -13.07 -27.85 36.04
N ALA A 449 -14.05 -28.76 35.98
CA ALA A 449 -13.98 -30.08 36.61
C ALA A 449 -12.85 -30.96 36.06
N SER A 450 -12.49 -30.76 34.78
CA SER A 450 -11.36 -31.46 34.15
C SER A 450 -10.01 -31.19 34.82
N LYS A 451 -9.88 -30.06 35.54
CA LYS A 451 -8.65 -29.57 36.21
C LYS A 451 -7.41 -29.55 35.30
N ALA A 452 -7.61 -29.48 33.98
CA ALA A 452 -6.51 -29.41 33.03
C ALA A 452 -5.69 -28.11 33.16
N VAL A 453 -6.32 -27.06 33.68
CA VAL A 453 -5.68 -25.80 34.05
C VAL A 453 -5.99 -25.52 35.53
N PRO A 454 -5.13 -25.96 36.48
CA PRO A 454 -5.46 -26.01 37.91
C PRO A 454 -5.81 -24.68 38.57
N TRP A 455 -5.36 -23.57 37.98
CA TRP A 455 -5.58 -22.21 38.50
C TRP A 455 -6.89 -21.58 38.00
N VAL A 456 -7.59 -22.22 37.06
CA VAL A 456 -8.94 -21.83 36.63
C VAL A 456 -9.94 -22.57 37.52
N GLU A 457 -10.45 -21.87 38.52
CA GLU A 457 -11.30 -22.48 39.57
C GLU A 457 -12.79 -22.27 39.32
N THR A 458 -13.17 -21.34 38.43
CA THR A 458 -14.58 -21.01 38.16
C THR A 458 -14.90 -20.99 36.66
N PRO A 459 -16.16 -21.29 36.28
CA PRO A 459 -16.61 -21.20 34.88
C PRO A 459 -16.42 -19.80 34.28
N ASP A 460 -16.64 -18.75 35.09
CA ASP A 460 -16.38 -17.36 34.70
C ASP A 460 -14.90 -17.11 34.37
N GLN A 461 -13.97 -17.62 35.20
CA GLN A 461 -12.54 -17.52 34.91
C GLN A 461 -12.18 -18.26 33.61
N ALA A 462 -12.76 -19.44 33.38
CA ALA A 462 -12.53 -20.22 32.17
C ALA A 462 -12.96 -19.43 30.92
N LEU A 463 -14.11 -18.74 31.01
CA LEU A 463 -14.62 -17.90 29.94
C LEU A 463 -13.72 -16.66 29.72
N VAL A 464 -13.37 -15.92 30.78
CA VAL A 464 -12.52 -14.71 30.70
C VAL A 464 -11.16 -15.06 30.10
N TRP A 465 -10.52 -16.11 30.59
CA TRP A 465 -9.22 -16.55 30.10
C TRP A 465 -9.30 -17.19 28.71
N GLY A 466 -10.41 -17.85 28.37
CA GLY A 466 -10.67 -18.31 27.01
C GLY A 466 -10.69 -17.14 26.02
N VAL A 467 -11.35 -16.04 26.36
CA VAL A 467 -11.35 -14.81 25.54
C VAL A 467 -9.96 -14.17 25.51
N ALA A 468 -9.27 -14.06 26.65
CA ALA A 468 -7.92 -13.51 26.75
C ALA A 468 -6.91 -14.22 25.84
N LEU A 469 -6.99 -15.56 25.79
CA LEU A 469 -6.12 -16.43 25.01
C LEU A 469 -6.53 -16.56 23.54
N GLY A 470 -7.62 -15.90 23.13
CA GLY A 470 -8.10 -15.88 21.76
C GLY A 470 -8.91 -17.12 21.35
N LEU A 471 -9.51 -17.81 22.30
CA LEU A 471 -10.36 -19.01 22.12
C LEU A 471 -11.85 -18.67 22.08
N HIS A 472 -12.18 -17.45 21.65
CA HIS A 472 -13.56 -16.93 21.61
C HIS A 472 -14.54 -17.89 20.91
N ARG A 473 -14.12 -18.51 19.78
CA ARG A 473 -14.95 -19.46 19.03
C ARG A 473 -15.12 -20.81 19.73
N ASP A 474 -14.15 -21.23 20.52
CA ASP A 474 -14.22 -22.48 21.29
C ASP A 474 -15.13 -22.29 22.51
N VAL A 475 -15.00 -21.14 23.18
CA VAL A 475 -15.89 -20.69 24.26
C VAL A 475 -17.34 -20.61 23.77
N GLU A 476 -17.59 -19.94 22.65
CA GLU A 476 -18.92 -19.83 22.04
C GLU A 476 -19.52 -21.22 21.75
N ARG A 477 -18.76 -22.13 21.15
CA ARG A 477 -19.19 -23.51 20.89
C ARG A 477 -19.54 -24.30 22.17
N VAL A 478 -18.84 -24.08 23.29
CA VAL A 478 -19.21 -24.70 24.57
C VAL A 478 -20.54 -24.15 25.07
N LEU A 479 -20.74 -22.83 25.00
CA LEU A 479 -21.99 -22.18 25.42
C LEU A 479 -23.18 -22.59 24.54
N GLU A 480 -22.98 -22.70 23.22
CA GLU A 480 -24.00 -23.18 22.29
C GLU A 480 -24.39 -24.64 22.57
N ARG A 481 -23.41 -25.53 22.82
CA ARG A 481 -23.67 -26.92 23.21
C ARG A 481 -24.42 -27.00 24.53
N THR A 482 -24.03 -26.19 25.51
CA THR A 482 -24.71 -26.09 26.81
C THR A 482 -26.17 -25.66 26.63
N ALA A 483 -26.43 -24.62 25.82
CA ALA A 483 -27.76 -24.14 25.49
C ALA A 483 -28.61 -25.15 24.67
N GLU A 484 -27.98 -25.95 23.81
CA GLU A 484 -28.66 -27.06 23.13
C GLU A 484 -29.07 -28.18 24.09
N ASP A 485 -28.20 -28.53 25.03
CA ASP A 485 -28.46 -29.57 26.01
C ASP A 485 -29.55 -29.15 27.00
N ASP A 486 -29.57 -27.87 27.37
CA ASP A 486 -30.65 -27.22 28.13
C ASP A 486 -31.98 -27.28 27.36
N ARG A 487 -32.00 -26.89 26.07
CA ARG A 487 -33.19 -27.02 25.20
C ARG A 487 -33.73 -28.44 25.09
N LYS A 488 -32.84 -29.43 25.11
CA LYS A 488 -33.19 -30.85 25.02
C LYS A 488 -33.54 -31.46 26.39
N GLY A 489 -33.46 -30.70 27.48
CA GLY A 489 -33.71 -31.17 28.85
C GLY A 489 -32.69 -32.20 29.33
N LEU A 490 -31.49 -32.22 28.73
CA LEU A 490 -30.43 -33.20 29.01
C LEU A 490 -29.52 -32.77 30.18
N ALA A 491 -29.63 -31.52 30.62
CA ALA A 491 -28.81 -30.96 31.69
C ALA A 491 -29.63 -30.68 32.95
N ALA A 492 -29.19 -31.23 34.10
CA ALA A 492 -29.86 -31.04 35.39
C ALA A 492 -29.48 -29.73 36.10
N THR A 493 -28.34 -29.14 35.76
CA THR A 493 -27.87 -27.86 36.27
C THR A 493 -27.04 -27.21 35.17
N VAL A 494 -27.46 -26.03 34.72
CA VAL A 494 -26.84 -25.31 33.61
C VAL A 494 -26.26 -24.02 34.14
N TRP A 495 -24.95 -23.83 33.96
CA TRP A 495 -24.31 -22.57 34.27
C TRP A 495 -24.46 -21.58 33.12
N TYR A 496 -24.86 -20.36 33.47
CA TYR A 496 -24.84 -19.20 32.59
C TYR A 496 -24.18 -18.03 33.34
N PRO A 497 -23.44 -17.14 32.65
CA PRO A 497 -22.82 -16.01 33.30
C PRO A 497 -23.87 -15.05 33.86
N ALA A 498 -23.91 -14.86 35.17
CA ALA A 498 -24.93 -14.03 35.84
C ALA A 498 -24.86 -12.55 35.43
N TRP A 499 -23.68 -12.08 35.03
CA TRP A 499 -23.43 -10.74 34.50
C TRP A 499 -23.89 -10.57 33.03
N TYR A 500 -24.38 -11.62 32.37
CA TYR A 500 -24.93 -11.59 31.01
C TYR A 500 -26.36 -12.15 30.98
N ALA A 501 -27.33 -11.32 31.35
CA ALA A 501 -28.75 -11.67 31.29
C ALA A 501 -29.42 -11.02 30.06
N SER A 502 -29.99 -11.83 29.16
CA SER A 502 -30.93 -11.32 28.16
C SER A 502 -32.26 -11.02 28.87
N GLY A 503 -32.66 -9.75 28.90
CA GLY A 503 -33.81 -9.31 29.69
C GLY A 503 -35.12 -10.01 29.33
N SER A 504 -35.77 -10.62 30.32
CA SER A 504 -37.06 -10.14 30.82
C SER A 504 -37.29 -10.66 32.26
N GLY A 505 -37.58 -9.75 33.18
CA GLY A 505 -37.97 -10.07 34.57
C GLY A 505 -36.92 -9.72 35.61
N GLY A 506 -37.18 -8.65 36.37
CA GLY A 506 -36.37 -8.29 37.53
C GLY A 506 -36.53 -9.27 38.69
N GLY A 507 -35.47 -9.39 39.49
CA GLY A 507 -35.52 -9.95 40.84
C GLY A 507 -34.54 -11.09 41.09
N GLY A 508 -33.56 -10.82 41.95
CA GLY A 508 -32.88 -11.85 42.73
C GLY A 508 -31.48 -12.22 42.27
N GLY A 509 -30.48 -11.63 42.94
CA GLY A 509 -29.15 -12.22 43.03
C GLY A 509 -29.22 -13.59 43.71
N GLY A 510 -28.38 -14.50 43.23
CA GLY A 510 -28.22 -15.84 43.79
C GLY A 510 -27.77 -16.80 42.71
N SER A 511 -26.57 -17.36 42.86
CA SER A 511 -26.21 -18.62 42.24
C SER A 511 -27.25 -19.67 42.67
N ALA A 512 -28.22 -19.95 41.82
CA ALA A 512 -29.22 -20.97 42.08
C ALA A 512 -29.08 -22.04 41.01
N GLY A 513 -28.58 -23.20 41.40
CA GLY A 513 -28.93 -24.45 40.75
C GLY A 513 -30.46 -24.54 40.76
N GLY A 514 -31.07 -24.20 39.64
CA GLY A 514 -32.52 -24.17 39.47
C GLY A 514 -32.93 -25.28 38.54
N GLY A 515 -33.48 -26.36 39.11
CA GLY A 515 -34.22 -27.36 38.33
C GLY A 515 -35.29 -26.68 37.49
N GLY A 516 -35.27 -26.95 36.18
CA GLY A 516 -36.19 -26.37 35.21
C GLY A 516 -37.65 -26.66 35.55
N GLY A 517 -38.40 -25.61 35.86
CA GLY A 517 -39.85 -25.61 35.75
C GLY A 517 -40.24 -25.40 34.28
N LEU A 518 -41.00 -26.35 33.72
CA LEU A 518 -41.36 -26.50 32.30
C LEU A 518 -42.18 -25.34 31.67
N MET A 519 -42.28 -24.16 32.30
CA MET A 519 -43.10 -23.04 31.82
C MET A 519 -42.48 -21.64 32.01
N ALA A 520 -41.22 -21.51 32.44
CA ALA A 520 -40.52 -20.22 32.42
C ALA A 520 -39.72 -20.10 31.12
N GLY A 521 -40.32 -19.53 30.08
CA GLY A 521 -39.64 -19.15 28.85
C GLY A 521 -38.66 -18.01 29.10
N SER A 522 -37.57 -18.27 29.83
CA SER A 522 -36.40 -17.41 29.79
C SER A 522 -35.80 -17.54 28.38
N ALA A 523 -35.70 -16.42 27.67
CA ALA A 523 -35.05 -16.41 26.38
C ALA A 523 -33.60 -16.87 26.60
N ILE A 524 -33.20 -17.96 25.94
CA ILE A 524 -31.82 -18.42 25.98
C ILE A 524 -30.95 -17.29 25.41
N PRO A 525 -29.89 -16.85 26.12
CA PRO A 525 -29.06 -15.75 25.68
C PRO A 525 -28.41 -16.02 24.31
N SER A 526 -28.41 -15.03 23.40
CA SER A 526 -27.64 -15.10 22.16
C SER A 526 -26.17 -14.80 22.45
N PHE A 527 -25.32 -15.83 22.42
CA PHE A 527 -23.88 -15.71 22.69
C PHE A 527 -23.10 -15.14 21.50
N GLY A 528 -23.47 -15.46 20.26
CA GLY A 528 -22.88 -14.80 19.09
C GLY A 528 -23.19 -13.31 19.03
N GLY A 529 -24.42 -12.93 19.41
CA GLY A 529 -24.82 -11.53 19.58
C GLY A 529 -24.06 -10.82 20.71
N MET A 530 -23.80 -11.53 21.82
CA MET A 530 -22.96 -11.03 22.93
C MET A 530 -21.59 -10.59 22.42
N PHE A 531 -20.85 -11.51 21.81
CA PHE A 531 -19.47 -11.26 21.42
C PHE A 531 -19.39 -10.23 20.29
N ALA A 532 -20.37 -10.19 19.40
CA ALA A 532 -20.48 -9.15 18.38
C ALA A 532 -20.68 -7.76 19.01
N ALA A 533 -21.60 -7.64 19.98
CA ALA A 533 -21.89 -6.36 20.64
C ALA A 533 -20.75 -5.91 21.56
N LEU A 534 -20.14 -6.81 22.33
CA LEU A 534 -18.93 -6.51 23.12
C LEU A 534 -17.78 -6.03 22.23
N GLY A 535 -17.68 -6.56 21.00
CA GLY A 535 -16.72 -6.10 20.00
C GLY A 535 -16.93 -4.66 19.52
N THR A 536 -18.10 -4.06 19.75
CA THR A 536 -18.40 -2.66 19.40
C THR A 536 -18.04 -1.66 20.49
N ILE A 537 -17.80 -2.12 21.72
CA ILE A 537 -17.45 -1.26 22.86
C ILE A 537 -16.08 -0.62 22.62
N GLY A 538 -16.01 0.72 22.69
CA GLY A 538 -14.78 1.49 22.47
C GLY A 538 -14.56 1.99 21.03
N ASN A 539 -15.54 1.85 20.14
CA ASN A 539 -15.49 2.44 18.80
C ASN A 539 -16.00 3.89 18.84
N SER A 540 -15.17 4.90 18.54
CA SER A 540 -15.68 6.24 18.23
C SER A 540 -16.37 6.21 16.86
N PRO A 541 -17.46 6.97 16.61
CA PRO A 541 -18.04 7.03 15.27
C PRO A 541 -16.97 7.54 14.31
N SER A 542 -16.74 6.81 13.22
CA SER A 542 -15.94 7.33 12.11
C SER A 542 -16.72 8.51 11.52
N SER A 543 -16.15 9.72 11.58
CA SER A 543 -16.59 10.82 10.73
C SER A 543 -16.18 10.50 9.28
N SER A 544 -16.95 9.63 8.63
CA SER A 544 -16.76 9.27 7.23
C SER A 544 -17.57 10.21 6.34
N GLY A 545 -17.02 11.39 6.05
CA GLY A 545 -17.21 12.04 4.77
C GLY A 545 -16.14 11.51 3.82
N GLY A 546 -16.45 10.49 3.04
CA GLY A 546 -15.49 9.85 2.14
C GLY A 546 -16.19 8.88 1.20
N PHE A 547 -16.52 9.38 0.01
CA PHE A 547 -17.03 8.58 -1.10
C PHE A 547 -16.02 7.49 -1.46
N GLY A 548 -16.36 6.24 -1.19
CA GLY A 548 -15.68 5.05 -1.72
C GLY A 548 -16.54 4.44 -2.82
N GLY A 549 -16.31 4.87 -4.07
CA GLY A 549 -16.90 4.23 -5.24
C GLY A 549 -16.29 2.85 -5.46
N GLY A 550 -17.05 1.80 -5.15
CA GLY A 550 -16.72 0.43 -5.50
C GLY A 550 -17.10 0.15 -6.96
N GLY A 551 -16.10 0.14 -7.85
CA GLY A 551 -16.26 -0.38 -9.21
C GLY A 551 -16.21 -1.90 -9.19
N SER A 552 -17.31 -2.56 -9.58
CA SER A 552 -17.36 -4.00 -9.77
C SER A 552 -16.66 -4.38 -11.07
N SER A 553 -15.58 -5.17 -10.99
CA SER A 553 -14.97 -5.83 -12.14
C SER A 553 -15.81 -7.05 -12.53
N GLY A 554 -16.71 -6.86 -13.50
CA GLY A 554 -17.37 -7.93 -14.23
C GLY A 554 -16.59 -8.25 -15.50
N GLY A 555 -16.11 -9.49 -15.61
CA GLY A 555 -15.52 -10.00 -16.84
C GLY A 555 -16.57 -10.31 -17.90
N GLY A 556 -16.23 -10.05 -19.16
CA GLY A 556 -17.00 -10.41 -20.35
C GLY A 556 -16.23 -9.98 -21.59
N GLY A 557 -15.83 -10.94 -22.43
CA GLY A 557 -14.93 -10.72 -23.54
C GLY A 557 -15.56 -10.31 -24.87
N ALA A 558 -14.65 -10.25 -25.86
CA ALA A 558 -14.84 -10.34 -27.32
C ALA A 558 -15.35 -9.11 -28.11
N GLY A 559 -14.40 -8.48 -28.83
CA GLY A 559 -14.44 -8.33 -30.29
C GLY A 559 -15.18 -7.13 -30.91
N GLY A 560 -14.51 -6.43 -31.84
CA GLY A 560 -15.15 -5.70 -32.94
C GLY A 560 -14.51 -4.36 -33.30
N SER A 561 -13.88 -4.29 -34.49
CA SER A 561 -13.48 -3.08 -35.21
C SER A 561 -14.67 -2.33 -35.81
N PHE A 562 -14.62 -0.99 -35.83
CA PHE A 562 -14.63 -0.15 -37.04
C PHE A 562 -13.96 1.18 -36.70
#